data_AF-A0A5C4U5F8-F1
#
_entry.id   AF-A0A5C4U5F8-F1
#
_cell.length_a   1.000
_cell.length_b   1.000
_cell.length_c   1.000
_cell.angle_alpha   90.00
_cell.angle_beta   90.00
_cell.angle_gamma   90.00
#
_symmetry.space_group_name_H-M   'P 1'
#
loop_
_entity.id
_entity.type
_entity.pdbx_description
1 polymer ?
#
loop_
_entity_poly.entity_id
_entity_poly.type
_entity_poly.pdbx_seq_one_letter_code
_entity_poly.pdbx_strand_id
1 'polypeptide(L)'
;MLGLTACSQDDGDRQVASQEQPTTVQSSSVISSANPAESDRSTPSSSVEPNPTVGANGATGGASENNGQDNAGQEQQCSGLTGEQAASRWIGEVAQSTPGWEWTTEHANTFSYDDCAPLSAIAVTVRGGTASSPYHIMLFHHGRYLGTATKDAYGFAPSVDRLSDSVVAVTYHWRRPGETTAEHSGETYAEFAWDFDAGKVVMTGDVPPTG
;
A
#
# COMPACT_ATOMS: atom_id res chain seq x y z
N MET A 1 -26.42 32.55 56.97
CA MET A 1 -26.16 33.87 56.38
C MET A 1 -26.17 33.72 54.88
N LEU A 2 -27.28 34.10 54.24
CA LEU A 2 -27.41 34.22 52.79
C LEU A 2 -26.82 35.56 52.36
N GLY A 3 -25.97 35.58 51.34
CA GLY A 3 -25.54 36.78 50.63
C GLY A 3 -26.13 36.77 49.22
N LEU A 4 -26.96 37.78 48.92
CA LEU A 4 -27.60 38.05 47.64
C LEU A 4 -27.11 39.42 47.11
N THR A 5 -27.14 39.58 45.78
CA THR A 5 -27.26 40.87 45.02
C THR A 5 -25.93 41.66 44.81
N ALA A 6 -25.56 42.26 43.66
CA ALA A 6 -26.19 42.60 42.36
C ALA A 6 -25.11 42.62 41.23
N CYS A 7 -25.42 42.25 39.99
CA CYS A 7 -25.65 43.09 38.78
C CYS A 7 -24.70 44.26 38.49
N SER A 8 -24.05 44.22 37.32
CA SER A 8 -23.80 45.42 36.50
C SER A 8 -23.83 45.05 35.03
N GLN A 9 -24.88 45.55 34.38
CA GLN A 9 -25.10 45.68 32.94
C GLN A 9 -24.19 46.79 32.40
N ASP A 10 -23.68 46.64 31.18
CA ASP A 10 -23.44 47.77 30.29
C ASP A 10 -23.98 47.38 28.90
N ASP A 11 -25.02 48.10 28.48
CA ASP A 11 -25.72 48.03 27.19
C ASP A 11 -25.52 49.39 26.50
N GLY A 12 -25.23 49.39 25.20
CA GLY A 12 -25.14 50.60 24.36
C GLY A 12 -24.39 50.32 23.06
N ASP A 13 -24.94 49.54 22.12
CA ASP A 13 -25.95 49.90 21.11
C ASP A 13 -25.38 50.54 19.82
N ARG A 14 -25.73 49.88 18.70
CA ARG A 14 -25.87 50.33 17.31
C ARG A 14 -24.67 50.49 16.36
N GLN A 15 -24.47 49.40 15.62
CA GLN A 15 -24.56 49.28 14.14
C GLN A 15 -24.37 50.54 13.28
N VAL A 16 -23.34 50.50 12.42
CA VAL A 16 -23.42 50.93 11.02
C VAL A 16 -22.64 49.97 10.13
N ALA A 17 -23.28 49.64 9.02
CA ALA A 17 -22.82 48.73 7.99
C ALA A 17 -21.50 49.14 7.34
N SER A 18 -20.67 48.17 7.00
CA SER A 18 -19.84 48.21 5.78
C SER A 18 -19.56 46.78 5.35
N GLN A 19 -20.28 46.40 4.30
CA GLN A 19 -19.96 45.25 3.48
C GLN A 19 -18.71 45.63 2.69
N GLU A 20 -17.62 44.88 2.85
CA GLU A 20 -16.49 44.91 1.93
C GLU A 20 -16.51 43.59 1.16
N GLN A 21 -16.98 43.71 -0.09
CA GLN A 21 -17.08 42.63 -1.08
C GLN A 21 -15.74 41.90 -1.28
N PRO A 22 -15.73 40.58 -1.49
CA PRO A 22 -14.73 40.01 -2.37
C PRO A 22 -15.02 40.52 -3.80
N THR A 23 -14.08 41.32 -4.31
CA THR A 23 -14.05 41.79 -5.71
C THR A 23 -14.13 40.61 -6.67
N THR A 24 -15.23 40.55 -7.43
CA THR A 24 -15.35 39.78 -8.67
C THR A 24 -14.32 40.30 -9.67
N VAL A 25 -13.25 39.55 -9.92
CA VAL A 25 -12.44 39.70 -11.13
C VAL A 25 -12.98 38.75 -12.18
N GLN A 26 -13.97 39.21 -12.94
CA GLN A 26 -14.14 38.77 -14.32
C GLN A 26 -13.36 39.74 -15.19
N SER A 27 -12.36 39.23 -15.90
CA SER A 27 -11.85 39.87 -17.10
C SER A 27 -11.79 38.82 -18.19
N SER A 28 -12.76 38.95 -19.09
CA SER A 28 -12.88 38.25 -20.35
C SER A 28 -11.77 38.71 -21.30
N SER A 29 -11.08 37.76 -21.91
CA SER A 29 -10.37 37.98 -23.18
C SER A 29 -10.68 36.82 -24.11
N VAL A 30 -11.58 37.09 -25.06
CA VAL A 30 -11.83 36.26 -26.23
C VAL A 30 -10.98 36.76 -27.41
N ILE A 31 -10.82 35.85 -28.40
CA ILE A 31 -10.41 35.98 -29.83
C ILE A 31 -8.95 36.34 -30.13
N SER A 32 -8.16 35.38 -30.63
CA SER A 32 -7.93 35.04 -32.07
C SER A 32 -6.77 35.87 -32.64
N SER A 33 -5.87 35.43 -33.50
CA SER A 33 -5.60 34.19 -34.24
C SER A 33 -4.19 34.35 -34.82
N ALA A 34 -3.45 33.25 -34.99
CA ALA A 34 -2.65 33.01 -36.19
C ALA A 34 -2.03 31.61 -36.14
N ASN A 35 -2.72 30.63 -36.74
CA ASN A 35 -2.08 29.60 -37.54
C ASN A 35 -1.73 30.24 -38.91
N PRO A 36 -0.72 29.80 -39.66
CA PRO A 36 -0.81 28.56 -40.46
C PRO A 36 0.55 27.80 -40.45
N ALA A 37 0.75 26.62 -41.00
CA ALA A 37 0.18 25.95 -42.17
C ALA A 37 0.54 24.47 -41.99
N GLU A 38 -0.42 23.55 -42.09
CA GLU A 38 -0.70 22.78 -43.31
C GLU A 38 0.10 21.45 -43.31
N SER A 39 -0.43 20.32 -43.78
CA SER A 39 -1.75 20.01 -44.31
C SER A 39 -1.82 18.49 -44.49
N ASP A 40 -3.02 17.96 -44.25
CA ASP A 40 -3.71 16.93 -45.04
C ASP A 40 -3.02 15.56 -45.30
N ARG A 41 -3.74 14.43 -45.27
CA ARG A 41 -5.11 14.25 -45.75
C ARG A 41 -5.69 12.91 -45.29
N SER A 42 -7.00 12.93 -45.11
CA SER A 42 -7.94 11.84 -44.82
C SER A 42 -7.93 10.65 -45.81
N THR A 43 -8.22 9.45 -45.26
CA THR A 43 -9.15 8.33 -45.67
C THR A 43 -9.80 8.31 -47.08
N PRO A 44 -10.46 7.22 -47.59
CA PRO A 44 -10.62 5.81 -47.15
C PRO A 44 -10.60 4.72 -48.31
N SER A 45 -10.85 3.46 -47.93
CA SER A 45 -11.71 2.43 -48.60
C SER A 45 -11.17 1.44 -49.67
N SER A 46 -11.35 0.15 -49.30
CA SER A 46 -11.88 -1.00 -50.07
C SER A 46 -11.05 -1.79 -51.10
N SER A 47 -10.87 -3.08 -50.73
CA SER A 47 -11.15 -4.31 -51.49
C SER A 47 -10.27 -4.67 -52.69
N VAL A 48 -9.67 -5.87 -52.65
CA VAL A 48 -10.05 -7.07 -53.43
C VAL A 48 -9.03 -8.20 -53.16
N GLU A 49 -9.53 -9.38 -52.78
CA GLU A 49 -8.81 -10.66 -52.75
C GLU A 49 -8.80 -11.32 -54.15
N PRO A 50 -7.87 -12.22 -54.50
CA PRO A 50 -8.12 -13.65 -54.19
C PRO A 50 -6.88 -14.50 -53.83
N ASN A 51 -7.15 -15.54 -53.03
CA ASN A 51 -6.41 -16.80 -52.79
C ASN A 51 -6.06 -17.56 -54.12
N PRO A 52 -5.34 -18.73 -54.19
CA PRO A 52 -4.70 -19.56 -53.16
C PRO A 52 -3.31 -20.13 -53.53
N THR A 53 -2.60 -20.78 -52.59
CA THR A 53 -1.82 -22.01 -52.89
C THR A 53 -1.69 -22.88 -51.64
N VAL A 54 -2.14 -24.12 -51.82
CA VAL A 54 -2.15 -25.23 -50.87
C VAL A 54 -0.74 -25.79 -50.69
N GLY A 55 -0.40 -26.12 -49.45
CA GLY A 55 0.76 -26.94 -49.10
C GLY A 55 0.51 -27.64 -47.76
N ALA A 56 -0.37 -28.63 -47.77
CA ALA A 56 -0.53 -29.57 -46.66
C ALA A 56 0.64 -30.56 -46.66
N ASN A 57 1.24 -30.79 -45.50
CA ASN A 57 1.73 -32.10 -45.06
C ASN A 57 1.87 -32.07 -43.54
N GLY A 58 1.06 -32.87 -42.86
CA GLY A 58 1.15 -33.08 -41.41
C GLY A 58 2.23 -34.09 -41.05
N ALA A 59 2.76 -33.97 -39.84
CA ALA A 59 3.15 -35.09 -38.98
C ALA A 59 3.48 -34.56 -37.57
N THR A 60 2.63 -34.94 -36.62
CA THR A 60 2.92 -35.46 -35.28
C THR A 60 4.37 -35.42 -34.76
N GLY A 61 4.52 -34.88 -33.56
CA GLY A 61 5.43 -35.44 -32.54
C GLY A 61 6.66 -34.61 -32.21
N GLY A 62 6.79 -34.27 -30.92
CA GLY A 62 8.05 -33.82 -30.34
C GLY A 62 7.88 -32.63 -29.42
N ALA A 63 7.56 -32.89 -28.15
CA ALA A 63 7.94 -31.99 -27.07
C ALA A 63 9.45 -31.74 -27.19
N SER A 64 9.85 -30.49 -27.39
CA SER A 64 11.25 -30.09 -27.27
C SER A 64 11.45 -29.57 -25.85
N GLU A 65 11.72 -30.52 -24.96
CA GLU A 65 12.39 -30.30 -23.68
C GLU A 65 13.74 -29.63 -23.96
N ASN A 66 13.80 -28.31 -23.91
CA ASN A 66 15.06 -27.61 -23.80
C ASN A 66 15.44 -27.55 -22.32
N ASN A 67 16.11 -28.61 -21.88
CA ASN A 67 16.97 -28.61 -20.70
C ASN A 67 18.11 -27.60 -20.93
N GLY A 68 17.85 -26.33 -20.60
CA GLY A 68 18.87 -25.34 -20.26
C GLY A 68 19.12 -25.45 -18.77
N GLN A 69 20.00 -26.38 -18.39
CA GLN A 69 20.27 -26.74 -17.00
C GLN A 69 21.66 -26.21 -16.62
N ASP A 70 21.74 -24.89 -16.50
CA ASP A 70 22.96 -24.16 -16.13
C ASP A 70 22.67 -22.71 -15.69
N ASN A 71 21.65 -22.55 -14.84
CA ASN A 71 21.65 -21.62 -13.69
C ASN A 71 20.54 -21.95 -12.64
N ALA A 72 20.21 -23.23 -12.51
CA ALA A 72 19.01 -23.73 -11.81
C ALA A 72 19.25 -24.06 -10.32
N GLY A 73 19.91 -23.16 -9.58
CA GLY A 73 20.22 -23.37 -8.17
C GLY A 73 19.34 -22.59 -7.18
N GLN A 74 18.80 -21.44 -7.58
CA GLN A 74 18.11 -20.50 -6.68
C GLN A 74 16.82 -19.89 -7.29
N GLU A 75 16.52 -20.13 -8.57
CA GLU A 75 15.27 -19.71 -9.22
C GLU A 75 14.10 -20.69 -8.95
N GLN A 76 14.38 -21.88 -8.41
CA GLN A 76 13.36 -22.94 -8.22
C GLN A 76 12.59 -22.89 -6.89
N GLN A 77 12.85 -21.93 -6.01
CA GLN A 77 12.23 -21.89 -4.68
C GLN A 77 11.14 -20.84 -4.52
N CYS A 78 10.86 -20.07 -5.57
CA CYS A 78 9.81 -19.07 -5.52
C CYS A 78 8.43 -19.70 -5.36
N SER A 79 7.54 -19.05 -4.61
CA SER A 79 6.20 -19.59 -4.39
C SER A 79 5.28 -19.49 -5.61
N GLY A 80 5.55 -18.58 -6.55
CA GLY A 80 4.69 -18.29 -7.71
C GLY A 80 3.37 -17.60 -7.36
N LEU A 81 3.17 -17.20 -6.09
CA LEU A 81 1.98 -16.49 -5.64
C LEU A 81 2.19 -14.98 -5.71
N THR A 82 1.18 -14.22 -6.16
CA THR A 82 1.16 -12.77 -5.96
C THR A 82 1.03 -12.44 -4.47
N GLY A 83 1.32 -11.19 -4.08
CA GLY A 83 1.17 -10.76 -2.69
C GLY A 83 -0.27 -10.95 -2.16
N GLU A 84 -1.28 -10.68 -2.98
CA GLU A 84 -2.70 -10.83 -2.60
C GLU A 84 -3.07 -12.31 -2.40
N GLN A 85 -2.53 -13.20 -3.25
CA GLN A 85 -2.72 -14.64 -3.13
C GLN A 85 -2.01 -15.18 -1.89
N ALA A 86 -0.77 -14.73 -1.62
CA ALA A 86 -0.02 -15.09 -0.44
C ALA A 86 -0.72 -14.61 0.84
N ALA A 87 -1.16 -13.36 0.89
CA ALA A 87 -1.94 -12.81 2.00
C ALA A 87 -3.19 -13.67 2.23
N SER A 88 -3.99 -13.92 1.19
CA SER A 88 -5.25 -14.66 1.31
C SER A 88 -5.04 -16.11 1.75
N ARG A 89 -3.94 -16.72 1.31
CA ARG A 89 -3.57 -18.08 1.71
C ARG A 89 -3.21 -18.19 3.19
N TRP A 90 -2.49 -17.21 3.72
CA TRP A 90 -1.86 -17.30 5.03
C TRP A 90 -2.53 -16.43 6.11
N ILE A 91 -3.52 -15.59 5.77
CA ILE A 91 -4.19 -14.68 6.72
C ILE A 91 -4.81 -15.42 7.91
N GLY A 92 -5.27 -16.66 7.71
CA GLY A 92 -5.84 -17.49 8.78
C GLY A 92 -4.82 -17.98 9.81
N GLU A 93 -3.52 -17.90 9.53
CA GLU A 93 -2.45 -18.26 10.46
C GLU A 93 -1.99 -17.07 11.33
N VAL A 94 -2.41 -15.85 10.99
CA VAL A 94 -2.11 -14.66 11.80
C VAL A 94 -2.91 -14.73 13.11
N ALA A 95 -2.20 -14.76 14.23
CA ALA A 95 -2.81 -14.89 15.54
C ALA A 95 -3.80 -13.74 15.83
N GLN A 96 -4.99 -14.08 16.33
CA GLN A 96 -5.95 -13.09 16.80
C GLN A 96 -5.56 -12.63 18.21
N SER A 97 -5.24 -11.35 18.35
CA SER A 97 -4.89 -10.77 19.66
C SER A 97 -6.12 -10.32 20.46
N THR A 98 -7.23 -9.98 19.78
CA THR A 98 -8.43 -9.42 20.40
C THR A 98 -9.69 -10.13 19.89
N PRO A 99 -10.56 -10.65 20.78
CA PRO A 99 -11.84 -11.23 20.36
C PRO A 99 -12.68 -10.26 19.54
N GLY A 100 -13.17 -10.70 18.38
CA GLY A 100 -13.98 -9.91 17.47
C GLY A 100 -13.20 -9.11 16.43
N TRP A 101 -11.86 -9.17 16.44
CA TRP A 101 -11.04 -8.66 15.35
C TRP A 101 -10.75 -9.76 14.34
N GLU A 102 -11.26 -9.58 13.13
CA GLU A 102 -10.97 -10.47 11.99
C GLU A 102 -9.91 -9.82 11.11
N TRP A 103 -8.75 -10.46 10.96
CA TRP A 103 -7.73 -10.02 10.00
C TRP A 103 -8.28 -10.16 8.57
N THR A 104 -8.02 -9.16 7.73
CA THR A 104 -8.48 -9.13 6.34
C THR A 104 -7.36 -8.76 5.38
N THR A 105 -7.50 -9.20 4.13
CA THR A 105 -6.60 -8.86 3.03
C THR A 105 -7.13 -7.74 2.13
N GLU A 106 -8.34 -7.24 2.38
CA GLU A 106 -9.01 -6.18 1.60
C GLU A 106 -8.17 -4.89 1.46
N HIS A 107 -7.34 -4.60 2.47
CA HIS A 107 -6.43 -3.45 2.51
C HIS A 107 -4.99 -3.87 2.81
N ALA A 108 -4.60 -5.08 2.39
CA ALA A 108 -3.24 -5.54 2.55
C ALA A 108 -2.27 -4.67 1.72
N ASN A 109 -1.17 -4.24 2.34
CA ASN A 109 -0.05 -3.65 1.61
C ASN A 109 0.90 -4.76 1.18
N THR A 110 0.94 -5.04 -0.12
CA THR A 110 1.75 -6.09 -0.75
C THR A 110 2.98 -5.54 -1.45
N PHE A 111 3.28 -4.24 -1.35
CA PHE A 111 4.36 -3.60 -2.11
C PHE A 111 5.76 -4.17 -1.80
N SER A 112 6.00 -4.54 -0.54
CA SER A 112 7.26 -5.14 -0.09
C SER A 112 7.26 -6.68 -0.19
N TYR A 113 6.26 -7.27 -0.86
CA TYR A 113 6.20 -8.70 -1.10
C TYR A 113 6.92 -9.08 -2.41
N ASP A 114 7.62 -10.19 -2.34
CA ASP A 114 8.32 -10.81 -3.45
C ASP A 114 8.36 -12.31 -3.16
N ASP A 115 7.91 -13.12 -4.11
CA ASP A 115 7.76 -14.56 -3.93
C ASP A 115 9.09 -15.33 -4.06
N CYS A 116 10.14 -14.68 -4.55
CA CYS A 116 11.48 -15.22 -4.72
C CYS A 116 12.49 -14.67 -3.72
N ALA A 117 12.20 -13.58 -3.02
CA ALA A 117 13.14 -12.95 -2.10
C ALA A 117 13.39 -13.80 -0.84
N PRO A 118 14.64 -13.87 -0.33
CA PRO A 118 14.94 -14.41 0.99
C PRO A 118 14.14 -13.77 2.13
N LEU A 119 13.75 -12.50 2.02
CA LEU A 119 12.81 -11.90 2.95
C LEU A 119 11.90 -10.92 2.23
N SER A 120 10.60 -11.09 2.43
CA SER A 120 9.58 -10.17 1.96
C SER A 120 8.45 -10.05 2.97
N ALA A 121 7.60 -9.02 2.82
CA ALA A 121 6.60 -8.69 3.82
C ALA A 121 5.28 -8.23 3.24
N ILE A 122 4.19 -8.51 3.96
CA ILE A 122 2.85 -8.00 3.68
C ILE A 122 2.28 -7.40 4.97
N ALA A 123 1.81 -6.16 4.94
CA ALA A 123 1.08 -5.59 6.07
C ALA A 123 -0.42 -5.83 5.91
N VAL A 124 -1.08 -6.32 6.95
CA VAL A 124 -2.52 -6.61 6.97
C VAL A 124 -3.17 -5.92 8.16
N THR A 125 -4.46 -5.59 8.01
CA THR A 125 -5.26 -4.94 9.07
C THR A 125 -6.54 -5.73 9.33
N VAL A 126 -7.37 -5.23 10.24
CA VAL A 126 -8.64 -5.83 10.60
C VAL A 126 -9.76 -5.39 9.66
N ARG A 127 -10.75 -6.27 9.45
CA ARG A 127 -11.99 -5.96 8.74
C ARG A 127 -12.69 -4.77 9.41
N GLY A 128 -13.12 -3.79 8.61
CA GLY A 128 -13.74 -2.57 9.12
C GLY A 128 -12.77 -1.65 9.87
N GLY A 129 -11.47 -1.77 9.61
CA GLY A 129 -10.44 -0.94 10.22
C GLY A 129 -10.63 0.56 9.97
N THR A 130 -10.11 1.36 10.89
CA THR A 130 -10.03 2.82 10.84
C THR A 130 -8.55 3.25 10.84
N ALA A 131 -8.26 4.55 10.78
CA ALA A 131 -6.88 5.04 10.73
C ALA A 131 -5.99 4.54 11.89
N SER A 132 -6.56 4.35 13.09
CA SER A 132 -5.84 3.88 14.27
C SER A 132 -5.95 2.36 14.49
N SER A 133 -6.51 1.63 13.52
CA SER A 133 -6.66 0.18 13.63
C SER A 133 -5.30 -0.52 13.64
N PRO A 134 -5.24 -1.71 14.26
CA PRO A 134 -4.02 -2.49 14.32
C PRO A 134 -3.59 -3.00 12.94
N TYR A 135 -2.29 -3.20 12.81
CA TYR A 135 -1.66 -3.88 11.69
C TYR A 135 -0.72 -4.98 12.21
N HIS A 136 -0.73 -6.11 11.51
CA HIS A 136 0.36 -7.08 11.55
C HIS A 136 1.15 -7.00 10.26
N ILE A 137 2.45 -7.28 10.38
CA ILE A 137 3.36 -7.42 9.24
C ILE A 137 3.69 -8.90 9.16
N MET A 138 3.20 -9.55 8.12
CA MET A 138 3.46 -10.94 7.78
C MET A 138 4.81 -11.03 7.06
N LEU A 139 5.69 -11.92 7.52
CA LEU A 139 7.01 -12.13 6.93
C LEU A 139 7.04 -13.42 6.10
N PHE A 140 7.78 -13.40 5.00
CA PHE A 140 7.89 -14.49 4.05
C PHE A 140 9.33 -14.75 3.65
N HIS A 141 9.68 -16.01 3.42
CA HIS A 141 10.95 -16.46 2.84
C HIS A 141 10.65 -17.26 1.56
N HIS A 142 11.03 -16.73 0.41
CA HIS A 142 10.66 -17.28 -0.91
C HIS A 142 9.15 -17.57 -1.00
N GLY A 143 8.34 -16.59 -0.57
CA GLY A 143 6.86 -16.66 -0.55
C GLY A 143 6.25 -17.67 0.44
N ARG A 144 7.07 -18.36 1.25
CA ARG A 144 6.59 -19.20 2.37
C ARG A 144 6.41 -18.34 3.61
N TYR A 145 5.24 -18.42 4.24
CA TYR A 145 4.95 -17.66 5.45
C TYR A 145 5.82 -18.11 6.63
N LEU A 146 6.44 -17.16 7.32
CA LEU A 146 7.30 -17.38 8.49
C LEU A 146 6.61 -17.07 9.81
N GLY A 147 5.59 -16.22 9.79
CA GLY A 147 4.98 -15.63 10.98
C GLY A 147 4.87 -14.11 10.88
N THR A 148 4.55 -13.46 11.99
CA THR A 148 4.48 -12.00 12.08
C THR A 148 5.83 -11.42 12.51
N ALA A 149 6.13 -10.21 12.05
CA ALA A 149 7.36 -9.48 12.40
C ALA A 149 7.49 -9.24 13.91
N THR A 150 6.36 -9.01 14.57
CA THR A 150 6.25 -8.83 16.02
C THR A 150 5.14 -9.71 16.57
N LYS A 151 5.24 -10.03 17.86
CA LYS A 151 4.18 -10.76 18.57
C LYS A 151 2.88 -9.96 18.61
N ASP A 152 2.98 -8.68 18.95
CA ASP A 152 1.83 -7.79 19.09
C ASP A 152 1.57 -7.05 17.77
N ALA A 153 0.30 -6.72 17.52
CA ALA A 153 -0.10 -5.83 16.45
C ALA A 153 -0.08 -4.37 16.94
N TYR A 154 0.32 -3.44 16.08
CA TYR A 154 0.41 -2.02 16.41
C TYR A 154 -0.61 -1.21 15.64
N GLY A 155 -1.18 -0.18 16.29
CA GLY A 155 -2.10 0.75 15.64
C GLY A 155 -1.41 1.53 14.51
N PHE A 156 -2.22 2.05 13.59
CA PHE A 156 -1.80 2.83 12.43
C PHE A 156 -1.06 2.02 11.37
N ALA A 157 -1.24 2.41 10.11
CA ALA A 157 -0.62 1.72 8.98
C ALA A 157 0.91 1.91 9.04
N PRO A 158 1.72 0.84 9.09
CA PRO A 158 3.17 0.96 9.05
C PRO A 158 3.66 1.32 7.66
N SER A 159 4.83 1.97 7.59
CA SER A 159 5.61 2.04 6.35
C SER A 159 6.51 0.81 6.29
N VAL A 160 6.37 0.01 5.24
CA VAL A 160 7.13 -1.25 5.07
C VAL A 160 7.88 -1.16 3.77
N ASP A 161 9.20 -1.07 3.85
CA ASP A 161 10.10 -0.88 2.72
C ASP A 161 11.10 -2.02 2.63
N ARG A 162 11.30 -2.56 1.43
CA ARG A 162 12.34 -3.56 1.19
C ARG A 162 13.65 -2.85 0.84
N LEU A 163 14.65 -2.97 1.71
CA LEU A 163 15.98 -2.37 1.51
C LEU A 163 16.87 -3.24 0.60
N SER A 164 16.68 -4.55 0.67
CA SER A 164 17.33 -5.55 -0.20
C SER A 164 16.51 -6.84 -0.22
N ASP A 165 16.91 -7.83 -1.02
CA ASP A 165 16.19 -9.11 -1.10
C ASP A 165 16.11 -9.87 0.24
N SER A 166 16.98 -9.57 1.19
CA SER A 166 17.02 -10.22 2.51
C SER A 166 16.73 -9.28 3.68
N VAL A 167 16.39 -8.01 3.43
CA VAL A 167 16.18 -7.00 4.48
C VAL A 167 14.92 -6.17 4.21
N VAL A 168 14.02 -6.17 5.20
CA VAL A 168 12.81 -5.35 5.24
C VAL A 168 12.92 -4.37 6.40
N ALA A 169 12.76 -3.09 6.10
CA ALA A 169 12.66 -2.00 7.06
C ALA A 169 11.19 -1.67 7.34
N VAL A 170 10.91 -1.35 8.61
CA VAL A 170 9.58 -0.98 9.07
C VAL A 170 9.68 0.29 9.91
N THR A 171 8.90 1.30 9.53
CA THR A 171 8.57 2.42 10.40
C THR A 171 7.19 2.19 10.98
N TYR A 172 7.14 2.02 12.30
CA TYR A 172 5.89 1.93 13.04
C TYR A 172 5.46 3.32 13.50
N HIS A 173 4.17 3.60 13.33
CA HIS A 173 3.53 4.84 13.73
C HIS A 173 2.72 4.60 15.00
N TRP A 174 2.81 5.51 15.97
CA TRP A 174 2.10 5.36 17.23
C TRP A 174 1.76 6.72 17.85
N ARG A 175 0.73 6.69 18.68
CA ARG A 175 0.20 7.88 19.34
C ARG A 175 1.01 8.22 20.58
N ARG A 176 1.51 9.45 20.68
CA ARG A 176 2.18 9.96 21.87
C ARG A 176 1.19 10.29 23.00
N PRO A 177 1.66 10.32 24.27
CA PRO A 177 0.83 10.79 25.37
C PRO A 177 0.28 12.20 25.11
N GLY A 178 -1.04 12.36 25.25
CA GLY A 178 -1.74 13.63 25.05
C GLY A 178 -2.35 13.84 23.66
N GLU A 179 -2.08 12.96 22.70
CA GLU A 179 -2.67 13.02 21.36
C GLU A 179 -4.07 12.40 21.29
N THR A 180 -4.85 12.83 20.31
CA THR A 180 -6.16 12.23 19.98
C THR A 180 -6.01 10.85 19.34
N THR A 181 -7.08 10.06 19.27
CA THR A 181 -7.05 8.73 18.65
C THR A 181 -6.67 8.72 17.17
N ALA A 182 -6.80 9.84 16.46
CA ALA A 182 -6.47 9.93 15.04
C ALA A 182 -5.00 10.33 14.78
N GLU A 183 -4.31 10.84 15.79
CA GLU A 183 -2.93 11.35 15.68
C GLU A 183 -1.90 10.25 16.01
N HIS A 184 -0.74 10.33 15.35
CA HIS A 184 0.37 9.39 15.50
C HIS A 184 1.73 10.07 15.29
N SER A 185 2.10 11.09 16.08
CA SER A 185 3.42 11.74 15.86
C SER A 185 4.62 10.93 16.38
N GLY A 186 4.36 9.81 17.06
CA GLY A 186 5.39 8.88 17.50
C GLY A 186 5.78 7.92 16.37
N GLU A 187 7.08 7.71 16.21
CA GLU A 187 7.62 6.72 15.29
C GLU A 187 8.65 5.85 16.00
N THR A 188 8.72 4.57 15.64
CA THR A 188 9.90 3.73 15.88
C THR A 188 10.32 3.06 14.59
N TYR A 189 11.60 2.72 14.49
CA TYR A 189 12.17 2.08 13.31
C TYR A 189 12.74 0.72 13.68
N ALA A 190 12.49 -0.27 12.83
CA ALA A 190 13.05 -1.61 12.96
C ALA A 190 13.44 -2.19 11.60
N GLU A 191 14.49 -3.01 11.61
CA GLU A 191 14.90 -3.81 10.45
C GLU A 191 14.78 -5.29 10.77
N PHE A 192 14.25 -6.01 9.80
CA PHE A 192 14.15 -7.46 9.80
C PHE A 192 15.06 -7.97 8.70
N ALA A 193 16.05 -8.79 9.07
CA ALA A 193 17.01 -9.37 8.14
C ALA A 193 16.94 -10.89 8.18
N TRP A 194 16.99 -11.55 7.03
CA TRP A 194 17.17 -12.99 6.96
C TRP A 194 18.63 -13.35 7.27
N ASP A 195 18.84 -14.08 8.36
CA ASP A 195 20.12 -14.69 8.71
C ASP A 195 20.25 -16.02 7.98
N PHE A 196 21.11 -16.06 6.95
CA PHE A 196 21.32 -17.23 6.11
C PHE A 196 21.97 -18.41 6.85
N ASP A 197 22.79 -18.13 7.87
CA ASP A 197 23.47 -19.18 8.64
C ASP A 197 22.51 -19.80 9.66
N ALA A 198 21.68 -18.98 10.30
CA ALA A 198 20.72 -19.43 11.30
C ALA A 198 19.37 -19.89 10.72
N GLY A 199 19.08 -19.54 9.45
CA GLY A 199 17.82 -19.88 8.78
C GLY A 199 16.60 -19.23 9.45
N LYS A 200 16.74 -17.98 9.91
CA LYS A 200 15.68 -17.26 10.63
C LYS A 200 15.78 -15.75 10.39
N VAL A 201 14.71 -15.04 10.72
CA VAL A 201 14.72 -13.57 10.75
C VAL A 201 15.35 -13.08 12.06
N VAL A 202 16.21 -12.08 11.95
CA VAL A 202 16.76 -11.31 13.06
C VAL A 202 16.22 -9.89 12.98
N MET A 203 15.72 -9.40 14.11
CA MET A 203 15.23 -8.03 14.25
C MET A 203 16.29 -7.15 14.89
N THR A 204 16.43 -5.92 14.40
CA THR A 204 17.14 -4.82 15.06
C THR A 204 16.25 -3.57 15.12
N GLY A 205 16.59 -2.63 16.00
CA GLY A 205 15.77 -1.44 16.26
C GLY A 205 14.68 -1.67 17.30
N ASP A 206 13.62 -0.86 17.26
CA ASP A 206 12.62 -0.78 18.32
C ASP A 206 11.19 -0.93 17.79
N VAL A 207 10.34 -1.55 18.61
CA VAL A 207 8.88 -1.56 18.42
C VAL A 207 8.24 -0.37 19.16
N PRO A 208 7.01 0.01 18.80
CA PRO A 208 6.27 1.01 19.57
C PRO A 208 6.15 0.64 21.04
N PRO A 209 6.13 1.62 21.95
CA PRO A 209 5.89 1.37 23.37
C PRO A 209 4.51 0.74 23.57
N THR A 210 4.46 -0.31 24.39
CA THR A 210 3.20 -0.87 24.87
C THR A 210 2.70 -0.01 26.03
N GLY A 211 1.45 0.44 25.94
CA GLY A 211 0.80 1.31 26.94
C GLY A 211 0.41 0.58 28.22
#